data_AF-A0AA88X8W9-F1
#
_entry.id   AF-A0AA88X8W9-F1
#
_cell.length_a   1.000
_cell.length_b   1.000
_cell.length_c   1.000
_cell.angle_alpha   90.00
_cell.angle_beta   90.00
_cell.angle_gamma   90.00
#
_symmetry.space_group_name_H-M   'P 1'
#
loop_
_entity.id
_entity.type
_entity.pdbx_description
1 polymer ?
#
loop_
_entity_poly.entity_id
_entity_poly.type
_entity_poly.pdbx_seq_one_letter_code
_entity_poly.pdbx_strand_id
1 'polypeptide(L)' 'ENRGESKEELDAKARQGETVVPGGTGGKSLDAQERLAEGRSKGGQRRKEQIGEEGYKEMGRKGGLSSTDRSGGERAEEE' A
#
# COMPACT_ATOMS: atom_id res chain seq x y z
N GLU A 1 -10.96 -8.88 23.55
CA GLU A 1 -9.87 -7.90 23.41
C GLU A 1 -8.99 -8.25 22.21
N ASN A 2 -8.73 -7.30 21.30
CA ASN A 2 -7.67 -7.50 20.30
C ASN A 2 -6.35 -7.29 21.04
N ARG A 3 -5.68 -8.40 21.40
CA ARG A 3 -4.35 -8.34 22.02
C ARG A 3 -3.48 -7.51 21.09
N GLY A 4 -3.04 -6.34 21.55
CA GLY A 4 -2.10 -5.53 20.80
C GLY A 4 -0.90 -6.41 20.51
N GLU A 5 -0.74 -6.82 19.25
CA GLU A 5 0.45 -7.54 18.81
C GLU A 5 1.64 -6.67 19.18
N SER A 6 2.64 -7.28 19.82
CA SER A 6 3.81 -6.52 20.25
C SER A 6 4.51 -5.97 19.01
N LYS A 7 5.11 -4.77 19.13
CA LYS A 7 5.84 -4.14 18.03
C LYS A 7 6.87 -5.09 17.38
N GLU A 8 7.48 -5.95 18.19
CA GLU A 8 8.43 -6.98 17.76
C GLU A 8 7.79 -8.08 16.90
N GLU A 9 6.56 -8.51 17.22
CA GLU A 9 5.82 -9.51 16.44
C GLU A 9 5.45 -8.96 15.06
N LEU A 10 4.97 -7.71 15.03
CA LEU A 10 4.67 -7.01 13.79
C LEU A 10 5.94 -6.78 12.94
N ASP A 11 7.07 -6.48 13.58
CA ASP A 11 8.35 -6.36 12.89
C ASP A 11 8.82 -7.70 12.32
N ALA A 12 8.67 -8.79 13.06
CA ALA A 12 9.02 -10.13 12.59
C ALA A 12 8.17 -10.55 11.37
N LYS A 13 6.86 -10.29 11.41
CA LYS A 13 5.94 -10.51 10.27
C LYS A 13 6.34 -9.67 9.06
N ALA A 14 6.62 -8.38 9.25
CA ALA A 14 7.08 -7.50 8.19
C ALA A 14 8.40 -7.98 7.55
N ARG A 15 9.34 -8.51 8.34
CA ARG A 15 10.59 -9.11 7.84
C ARG A 15 10.37 -10.36 7.00
N GLN A 16 9.32 -11.14 7.30
CA GLN A 16 8.91 -12.29 6.50
C GLN A 16 8.18 -11.89 5.20
N GLY A 17 8.00 -10.59 4.96
CA GLY A 17 7.32 -10.06 3.78
C GLY A 17 5.82 -9.86 3.97
N GLU A 18 5.27 -10.12 5.16
CA GLU A 18 3.87 -9.90 5.46
C GLU A 18 3.55 -8.41 5.54
N THR A 19 2.39 -7.99 5.01
CA THR A 19 1.91 -6.62 5.16
C THR A 19 1.14 -6.50 6.47
N VAL A 20 1.74 -5.83 7.45
CA VAL A 20 1.14 -5.53 8.76
C VAL A 20 0.53 -4.13 8.83
N VAL A 21 0.88 -3.23 7.90
CA VAL A 21 0.25 -1.92 7.74
C VAL A 21 -0.41 -1.81 6.35
N PRO A 22 -1.74 -1.61 6.28
CA PRO A 22 -2.44 -1.38 5.01
C PRO A 22 -1.85 -0.20 4.24
N GLY A 23 -1.55 -0.40 2.96
CA GLY A 23 -0.89 0.61 2.13
C GLY A 23 0.61 0.73 2.35
N GLY A 24 1.20 -0.02 3.30
CA GLY A 24 2.62 -0.06 3.61
C GLY A 24 3.40 -1.18 2.92
N THR A 25 2.80 -1.92 1.99
CA THR A 25 3.39 -3.09 1.32
C THR A 25 4.77 -2.79 0.74
N GLY A 26 5.73 -3.67 1.02
CA GLY A 26 7.13 -3.59 0.59
C GLY A 26 8.14 -3.24 1.70
N GLY A 27 7.69 -2.76 2.86
CA GLY A 27 8.55 -2.49 4.02
C GLY A 27 8.88 -3.75 4.82
N LYS A 28 10.15 -3.92 5.22
CA LYS A 28 10.65 -5.08 5.99
C LYS A 28 10.61 -4.87 7.52
N SER A 29 9.89 -3.86 7.98
CA SER A 29 9.71 -3.52 9.40
C SER A 29 8.38 -2.79 9.58
N LEU A 30 7.83 -2.78 10.79
CA LEU A 30 6.59 -2.04 11.07
C LEU A 30 6.75 -0.55 10.70
N ASP A 31 7.83 0.09 11.18
CA ASP A 31 8.14 1.50 10.90
C ASP A 31 8.30 1.78 9.39
N ALA A 32 8.92 0.87 8.63
CA ALA A 32 9.04 1.04 7.18
C ALA A 32 7.67 0.98 6.50
N GLN A 33 6.80 0.05 6.89
CA GLN A 33 5.46 -0.04 6.32
C GLN A 33 4.60 1.17 6.71
N GLU A 34 4.71 1.68 7.94
CA GLU A 34 4.05 2.92 8.38
C GLU A 34 4.46 4.12 7.53
N ARG A 35 5.77 4.31 7.30
CA ARG A 35 6.30 5.41 6.47
C ARG A 35 5.84 5.30 5.02
N LEU A 36 5.83 4.09 4.46
CA LEU A 36 5.35 3.84 3.10
C LEU A 36 3.86 4.15 2.96
N ALA A 37 3.04 3.70 3.92
CA ALA A 37 1.60 3.96 3.94
C ALA A 37 1.33 5.47 4.05
N GLU A 38 2.06 6.17 4.93
CA GLU A 38 1.95 7.62 5.09
C GLU A 38 2.36 8.35 3.79
N GLY A 39 3.51 7.99 3.21
CA GLY A 39 4.01 8.60 1.98
C GLY A 39 3.06 8.41 0.80
N ARG A 40 2.51 7.21 0.62
CA ARG A 40 1.51 6.91 -0.41
C ARG A 40 0.23 7.70 -0.22
N SER A 41 -0.25 7.82 1.01
CA SER A 41 -1.45 8.61 1.34
C SER A 41 -1.24 10.09 1.00
N LYS A 42 -0.13 10.67 1.44
CA LYS A 42 0.23 12.06 1.14
C LYS A 42 0.40 12.28 -0.37
N GLY A 43 1.06 11.36 -1.08
CA GLY A 43 1.21 11.42 -2.54
C GLY A 43 -0.14 11.36 -3.27
N GLY A 44 -1.06 10.51 -2.83
CA GLY A 44 -2.42 10.42 -3.37
C GLY A 44 -3.23 11.70 -3.15
N GLN A 45 -3.14 12.30 -1.96
CA GLN A 45 -3.76 13.60 -1.68
C GLN A 45 -3.21 14.70 -2.58
N ARG A 46 -1.88 14.81 -2.73
CA ARG A 46 -1.25 15.76 -3.66
C ARG A 46 -1.75 15.57 -5.09
N ARG A 47 -1.87 14.31 -5.52
CA ARG A 47 -2.38 14.00 -6.86
C ARG A 47 -3.84 14.41 -7.00
N LYS A 48 -4.68 14.15 -5.99
CA LYS A 48 -6.08 14.59 -5.94
C LYS A 48 -6.21 16.11 -6.03
N GLU A 49 -5.35 16.86 -5.33
CA GLU A 49 -5.34 18.33 -5.41
C GLU A 49 -5.01 18.84 -6.83
N GLN A 50 -4.09 18.18 -7.54
CA GLN A 50 -3.68 18.59 -8.90
C GLN A 50 -4.76 18.35 -9.97
N ILE A 51 -5.46 17.21 -9.91
CA ILE A 51 -6.40 16.78 -10.97
C ILE A 51 -7.88 16.89 -10.56
N GLY A 52 -8.13 17.35 -9.33
CA GLY A 52 -9.46 17.38 -8.74
C GLY A 52 -9.98 16.01 -8.30
N GLU A 53 -11.08 16.04 -7.56
CA GLU A 53 -11.69 14.83 -7.00
C GLU A 53 -12.21 13.86 -8.08
N GLU A 54 -12.88 14.38 -9.10
CA GLU A 54 -13.45 13.56 -10.17
C GLU A 54 -12.35 12.89 -11.01
N GLY A 55 -11.28 13.63 -11.34
CA GLY A 55 -10.12 13.08 -12.04
C GLY A 55 -9.41 11.98 -11.22
N TYR A 56 -9.33 12.16 -9.90
CA TYR A 56 -8.75 11.14 -9.00
C TYR A 56 -9.63 9.88 -8.91
N LYS A 57 -10.97 10.03 -8.81
CA LYS A 57 -11.91 8.90 -8.84
C LYS A 57 -11.82 8.12 -10.15
N GLU A 58 -11.76 8.82 -11.29
CA GLU A 58 -11.62 8.18 -12.60
C GLU A 58 -10.31 7.40 -12.72
N MET A 59 -9.19 7.98 -12.25
CA MET A 59 -7.90 7.31 -12.21
C MET A 59 -7.93 6.05 -11.34
N GLY A 60 -8.54 6.12 -10.15
CA GLY A 60 -8.71 4.96 -9.28
C GLY A 60 -9.54 3.84 -9.92
N ARG A 61 -10.64 4.18 -10.61
CA ARG A 61 -11.45 3.21 -11.36
C ARG A 61 -10.63 2.55 -12.47
N LYS A 62 -9.90 3.32 -13.27
CA LYS A 62 -9.04 2.79 -14.35
C LYS A 62 -7.93 1.88 -13.81
N GLY A 63 -7.29 2.26 -12.70
CA GLY A 63 -6.27 1.44 -12.03
C GLY A 63 -6.81 0.11 -11.52
N GLY A 64 -8.00 0.12 -10.91
CA GLY A 64 -8.67 -1.11 -10.46
C GLY A 64 -8.97 -2.07 -11.62
N LEU A 65 -9.51 -1.56 -12.72
CA LEU A 65 -9.82 -2.34 -13.93
C LEU A 65 -8.55 -2.96 -14.56
N SER A 66 -7.42 -2.25 -14.54
CA SER A 66 -6.14 -2.77 -15.02
C SER A 66 -5.59 -3.92 -14.15
N SER A 67 -6.00 -4.01 -12.89
CA SER A 67 -5.59 -5.08 -11.96
C SER A 67 -6.55 -6.29 -11.99
N THR A 68 -7.79 -6.11 -12.45
CA THR A 68 -8.73 -7.23 -12.61
C THR A 68 -8.45 -8.06 -13.86
N ASP A 69 -7.85 -7.44 -14.89
CA ASP A 69 -7.53 -8.10 -16.18
C ASP A 69 -6.18 -8.85 -16.15
N ARG A 70 -5.31 -8.53 -15.20
CA ARG A 70 -4.03 -9.22 -14.98
C ARG A 70 -3.79 -9.33 -13.48
N SER A 71 -3.83 -10.56 -12.97
CA SER A 71 -3.60 -10.81 -11.55
C SER A 71 -2.26 -10.16 -11.13
N GLY A 72 -2.28 -9.40 -10.05
CA GLY A 72 -1.12 -8.60 -9.60
C GLY A 72 0.15 -9.41 -9.22
N GLY A 73 0.13 -10.74 -9.37
CA GLY A 73 1.29 -11.61 -9.17
C GLY A 73 2.26 -11.64 -10.35
N GLU A 74 1.80 -11.43 -11.58
CA GLU A 74 2.63 -11.62 -12.79
C GLU A 74 3.52 -10.41 -13.12
N ARG A 75 3.34 -9.27 -12.45
CA ARG A 75 4.08 -8.03 -12.76
C ARG A 75 5.34 -7.79 -11.93
N ALA A 76 5.56 -8.57 -10.87
CA ALA A 76 6.76 -8.45 -10.04
C ALA A 76 7.94 -9.27 -10.56
N GLU A 77 7.73 -10.12 -11.58
CA GLU A 77 8.75 -11.01 -12.16
C GLU A 77 9.27 -10.54 -13.54
N GLU A 78 8.82 -9.37 -14.02
CA GLU A 78 9.27 -8.77 -15.30
C GLU A 78 10.07 -7.47 -15.08
N GLU A 79 10.89 -7.38 -14.03
CA GLU A 79 11.99 -6.40 -13.93
C GLU A 79 13.32 -7.08 -13.58
#